data_AF-A0A103EHR6-F1
#
_entry.id   AF-A0A103EHR6-F1
#
_cell.length_a   1.000
_cell.length_b   1.000
_cell.length_c   1.000
_cell.angle_alpha   90.00
_cell.angle_beta   90.00
_cell.angle_gamma   90.00
#
_symmetry.space_group_name_H-M   'P 1'
#
loop_
_entity.id
_entity.type
_entity.pdbx_description
1 polymer ?
#
loop_
_entity_poly.entity_id
_entity_poly.type
_entity_poly.pdbx_seq_one_letter_code
_entity_poly.pdbx_strand_id
1 'polypeptide(L)'
;MARPARSDSEKRRGGMRAAALLHVLASRIGAGNPHHFAALFDEKFGMLTSRSGKWRLSFNGEKPLSQQQRKLLTRLDADTDTLHEDGPASLWKAMWGQLSELQSIVSAELEQWGKLDMVLAEFEADLLLAELECVPLSLAHLVKAVALYRLHQEVEAVVPLGLDGEGICRCLRLCLDNDQIQQELSHLGVQQAVDAELTGWIVSRADMEIAWAPAEERWNAVAARLDWVD
;
A
#
# COMPACT_ATOMS: atom_id res chain seq x y z
N MET A 1 -19.83 24.63 16.90
CA MET A 1 -19.31 24.54 15.51
C MET A 1 -19.43 23.10 15.06
N ALA A 2 -20.19 22.82 14.00
CA ALA A 2 -20.30 21.47 13.43
C ALA A 2 -19.00 21.14 12.68
N ARG A 3 -18.45 19.93 12.89
CA ARG A 3 -17.28 19.44 12.12
C ARG A 3 -17.66 19.40 10.63
N PRO A 4 -16.78 19.87 9.71
CA PRO A 4 -17.03 19.71 8.28
C PRO A 4 -17.22 18.23 7.95
N ALA A 5 -18.16 17.93 7.05
CA ALA A 5 -18.37 16.58 6.57
C ALA A 5 -17.08 16.06 5.92
N ARG A 6 -16.66 14.84 6.30
CA ARG A 6 -15.48 14.20 5.70
C ARG A 6 -15.65 14.09 4.18
N SER A 7 -14.56 14.34 3.45
CA SER A 7 -14.55 14.13 2.00
C SER A 7 -14.76 12.65 1.68
N ASP A 8 -15.19 12.34 0.46
CA ASP A 8 -15.40 10.94 0.06
C ASP A 8 -14.08 10.16 -0.01
N SER A 9 -12.95 10.84 -0.26
CA SER A 9 -11.61 10.24 -0.15
C SER A 9 -11.26 9.88 1.29
N GLU A 10 -11.53 10.76 2.27
CA GLU A 10 -11.30 10.46 3.70
C GLU A 10 -12.15 9.30 4.20
N LYS A 11 -13.41 9.20 3.74
CA LYS A 11 -14.28 8.06 4.08
C LYS A 11 -13.71 6.76 3.52
N ARG A 12 -13.29 6.76 2.25
CA ARG A 12 -12.72 5.59 1.56
C ARG A 12 -11.44 5.12 2.24
N ARG A 13 -10.49 6.03 2.51
CA ARG A 13 -9.24 5.75 3.23
C ARG A 13 -9.51 5.19 4.62
N GLY A 14 -10.41 5.83 5.36
CA GLY A 14 -10.81 5.35 6.69
C GLY A 14 -11.45 3.97 6.66
N GLY A 15 -12.19 3.65 5.60
CA GLY A 15 -12.73 2.32 5.31
C GLY A 15 -11.64 1.27 5.09
N MET A 16 -10.69 1.53 4.19
CA MET A 16 -9.54 0.64 3.94
C MET A 16 -8.73 0.37 5.20
N ARG A 17 -8.41 1.41 5.98
CA ARG A 17 -7.71 1.28 7.26
C ARG A 17 -8.48 0.43 8.27
N ALA A 18 -9.81 0.51 8.26
CA ALA A 18 -10.66 -0.28 9.13
C ALA A 18 -10.67 -1.76 8.72
N ALA A 19 -10.83 -2.04 7.43
CA ALA A 19 -10.84 -3.39 6.88
C ALA A 19 -9.50 -4.09 7.16
N ALA A 20 -8.38 -3.49 6.73
CA ALA A 20 -7.06 -4.07 6.90
C ALA A 20 -6.74 -4.36 8.38
N LEU A 21 -6.99 -3.40 9.28
CA LEU A 21 -6.75 -3.60 10.71
C LEU A 21 -7.58 -4.77 11.26
N LEU A 22 -8.87 -4.83 10.94
CA LEU A 22 -9.75 -5.87 11.44
C LEU A 22 -9.38 -7.26 10.91
N HIS A 23 -8.96 -7.37 9.64
CA HIS A 23 -8.49 -8.64 9.08
C HIS A 23 -7.15 -9.09 9.69
N VAL A 24 -6.20 -8.17 9.92
CA VAL A 24 -4.96 -8.47 10.65
C VAL A 24 -5.27 -8.99 12.06
N LEU A 25 -6.12 -8.29 12.80
CA LEU A 25 -6.50 -8.68 14.16
C LEU A 25 -7.30 -9.98 14.18
N ALA A 26 -8.15 -10.22 13.18
CA ALA A 26 -8.90 -11.46 13.02
C ALA A 26 -7.97 -12.66 12.81
N SER A 27 -6.98 -12.53 11.93
CA SER A 27 -5.95 -13.55 11.71
C SER A 27 -5.20 -13.87 13.00
N ARG A 28 -4.81 -12.85 13.79
CA ARG A 28 -4.11 -13.02 15.08
C ARG A 28 -4.88 -13.81 16.13
N ILE A 29 -6.21 -13.77 16.08
CA ILE A 29 -7.07 -14.53 17.01
C ILE A 29 -7.71 -15.77 16.38
N GLY A 30 -7.33 -16.14 15.14
CA GLY A 30 -7.89 -17.29 14.44
C GLY A 30 -9.33 -17.11 13.96
N ALA A 31 -9.81 -15.87 13.83
CA ALA A 31 -11.13 -15.57 13.31
C ALA A 31 -11.12 -15.51 11.77
N GLY A 32 -11.88 -16.40 11.12
CA GLY A 32 -12.00 -16.41 9.65
C GLY A 32 -13.09 -15.49 9.07
N ASN A 33 -13.94 -14.89 9.91
CA ASN A 33 -15.01 -14.00 9.44
C ASN A 33 -15.43 -12.99 10.54
N PRO A 34 -16.19 -11.91 10.19
CA PRO A 34 -16.57 -10.88 11.14
C PRO A 34 -17.41 -11.38 12.33
N HIS A 35 -18.21 -12.42 12.14
CA HIS A 35 -19.03 -13.00 13.21
C HIS A 35 -18.19 -13.80 14.20
N HIS A 36 -17.27 -14.63 13.71
CA HIS A 36 -16.31 -15.36 14.53
C HIS A 36 -15.39 -14.39 15.28
N PHE A 37 -14.94 -13.32 14.61
CA PHE A 37 -14.16 -12.26 15.26
C PHE A 37 -14.92 -11.65 16.44
N ALA A 38 -16.19 -11.27 16.23
CA ALA A 38 -17.00 -10.67 17.27
C ALA A 38 -17.22 -11.63 18.46
N ALA A 39 -17.45 -12.92 18.18
CA ALA A 39 -17.63 -13.93 19.23
C ALA A 39 -16.36 -14.14 20.07
N LEU A 40 -15.20 -14.30 19.42
CA LEU A 40 -13.91 -14.48 20.11
C LEU A 40 -13.51 -13.21 20.88
N PHE A 41 -13.78 -12.03 20.31
CA PHE A 41 -13.54 -10.76 20.99
C PHE A 41 -14.42 -10.62 22.24
N ASP A 42 -15.71 -10.95 22.12
CA ASP A 42 -16.68 -10.93 23.22
C ASP A 42 -16.30 -11.89 24.34
N GLU A 43 -15.89 -13.11 23.99
CA GLU A 43 -15.42 -14.13 24.94
C GLU A 43 -14.18 -13.65 25.71
N LYS A 44 -13.19 -13.08 25.00
CA LYS A 44 -11.93 -12.65 25.61
C LYS A 44 -12.07 -11.44 26.53
N PHE A 45 -13.01 -10.53 26.24
CA PHE A 45 -13.13 -9.24 26.93
C PHE A 45 -14.46 -9.02 27.66
N GLY A 46 -15.34 -10.02 27.72
CA GLY A 46 -16.66 -9.95 28.36
C GLY A 46 -17.59 -8.93 27.73
N MET A 47 -17.57 -8.80 26.40
CA MET A 47 -18.38 -7.83 25.64
C MET A 47 -19.55 -8.49 24.91
N LEU A 48 -20.44 -7.67 24.31
CA LEU A 48 -21.61 -8.12 23.54
C LEU A 48 -21.64 -7.47 22.14
N THR A 49 -20.51 -7.44 21.45
CA THR A 49 -20.35 -6.85 20.12
C THR A 49 -20.94 -7.72 19.01
N SER A 50 -20.94 -9.05 19.17
CA SER A 50 -21.52 -10.03 18.24
C SER A 50 -23.00 -9.79 17.93
N ARG A 51 -23.80 -9.42 18.95
CA ARG A 51 -25.23 -9.13 18.80
C ARG A 51 -25.53 -7.83 18.07
N SER A 52 -24.56 -6.91 18.03
CA SER A 52 -24.76 -5.57 17.48
C SER A 52 -24.37 -5.44 16.01
N GLY A 53 -23.71 -6.45 15.42
CA GLY A 53 -23.15 -6.36 14.07
C GLY A 53 -22.09 -5.26 13.91
N LYS A 54 -21.55 -4.73 15.02
CA LYS A 54 -20.72 -3.52 15.10
C LYS A 54 -19.49 -3.55 14.19
N TRP A 55 -18.93 -4.73 13.94
CA TRP A 55 -17.70 -4.89 13.17
C TRP A 55 -17.94 -5.07 11.66
N ARG A 56 -19.13 -5.53 11.24
CA ARG A 56 -19.39 -5.99 9.86
C ARG A 56 -19.09 -4.93 8.80
N LEU A 57 -19.61 -3.72 8.99
CA LEU A 57 -19.43 -2.62 8.03
C LEU A 57 -17.96 -2.14 7.98
N SER A 58 -17.22 -2.30 9.08
CA SER A 58 -15.79 -1.95 9.11
C SER A 58 -14.91 -3.03 8.50
N PHE A 59 -15.27 -4.31 8.65
CA PHE A 59 -14.61 -5.44 7.96
C PHE A 59 -14.72 -5.33 6.44
N ASN A 60 -15.86 -4.84 5.94
CA ASN A 60 -16.09 -4.60 4.52
C ASN A 60 -15.46 -3.29 4.00
N GLY A 61 -14.84 -2.50 4.88
CA GLY A 61 -14.31 -1.18 4.52
C GLY A 61 -15.37 -0.11 4.20
N GLU A 62 -16.65 -0.37 4.47
CA GLU A 62 -17.75 0.59 4.25
C GLU A 62 -17.77 1.69 5.31
N LYS A 63 -17.28 1.41 6.52
CA LYS A 63 -17.23 2.38 7.62
C LYS A 63 -15.88 2.43 8.32
N PRO A 64 -15.31 3.64 8.52
CA PRO A 64 -14.12 3.80 9.33
C PRO A 64 -14.38 3.42 10.79
N LEU A 65 -13.33 2.96 11.47
CA LEU A 65 -13.36 2.76 12.91
C LEU A 65 -13.45 4.11 13.65
N SER A 66 -14.34 4.17 14.64
CA SER A 66 -14.35 5.26 15.61
C SER A 66 -13.16 5.15 16.56
N GLN A 67 -12.78 6.27 17.19
CA GLN A 67 -11.71 6.29 18.19
C GLN A 67 -12.00 5.35 19.38
N GLN A 68 -13.26 5.23 19.80
CA GLN A 68 -13.66 4.30 20.85
C GLN A 68 -13.45 2.84 20.42
N GLN A 69 -13.79 2.50 19.18
CA GLN A 69 -13.54 1.15 18.65
C GLN A 69 -12.04 0.84 18.59
N ARG A 70 -11.20 1.78 18.15
CA ARG A 70 -9.74 1.56 18.16
C ARG A 70 -9.18 1.33 19.55
N LYS A 71 -9.58 2.14 20.54
CA LYS A 71 -9.20 1.93 21.95
C LYS A 71 -9.62 0.56 22.49
N LEU A 72 -10.74 0.01 22.01
CA LEU A 72 -11.16 -1.34 22.37
C LEU A 72 -10.25 -2.39 21.73
N LEU A 73 -9.89 -2.21 20.46
CA LEU A 73 -8.98 -3.09 19.72
C LEU A 73 -7.55 -3.07 20.27
N THR A 74 -7.10 -1.96 20.87
CA THR A 74 -5.79 -1.89 21.57
C THR A 74 -5.67 -2.91 22.71
N ARG A 75 -6.80 -3.37 23.28
CA ARG A 75 -6.80 -4.45 24.29
C ARG A 75 -6.43 -5.81 23.70
N LEU A 76 -6.70 -5.99 22.40
CA LEU A 76 -6.32 -7.19 21.67
C LEU A 76 -4.87 -7.13 21.23
N ASP A 77 -4.44 -5.95 20.78
CA ASP A 77 -3.09 -5.74 20.28
C ASP A 77 -2.58 -4.33 20.55
N ALA A 78 -1.43 -4.22 21.22
CA ALA A 78 -0.85 -2.94 21.59
C ALA A 78 -0.51 -2.06 20.37
N ASP A 79 -0.19 -2.68 19.23
CA ASP A 79 0.20 -1.99 17.99
C ASP A 79 -0.99 -1.59 17.12
N THR A 80 -2.23 -1.73 17.62
CA THR A 80 -3.47 -1.42 16.89
C THR A 80 -3.44 -0.03 16.24
N ASP A 81 -3.02 1.00 16.98
CA ASP A 81 -3.01 2.37 16.46
C ASP A 81 -1.94 2.53 15.37
N THR A 82 -0.74 1.97 15.58
CA THR A 82 0.33 1.94 14.57
C THR A 82 -0.13 1.25 13.30
N LEU A 83 -0.73 0.05 13.41
CA LEU A 83 -1.24 -0.71 12.26
C LEU A 83 -2.39 0.00 11.54
N HIS A 84 -3.18 0.79 12.26
CA HIS A 84 -4.26 1.57 11.67
C HIS A 84 -3.74 2.79 10.89
N GLU A 85 -2.74 3.50 11.42
CA GLU A 85 -2.20 4.71 10.82
C GLU A 85 -1.19 4.40 9.71
N ASP A 86 -0.27 3.48 9.97
CA ASP A 86 0.83 3.11 9.06
C ASP A 86 0.37 2.12 8.00
N GLY A 87 -0.53 1.22 8.39
CA GLY A 87 -1.01 0.13 7.55
C GLY A 87 -0.11 -1.09 7.53
N PRO A 88 -0.58 -2.18 6.89
CA PRO A 88 0.23 -3.38 6.70
C PRO A 88 1.49 -3.04 5.90
N ALA A 89 2.66 -3.45 6.41
CA ALA A 89 3.97 -3.11 5.84
C ALA A 89 4.24 -1.60 5.62
N SER A 90 3.52 -0.70 6.30
CA SER A 90 3.54 0.76 6.07
C SER A 90 2.86 1.24 4.77
N LEU A 91 1.93 0.45 4.20
CA LEU A 91 1.23 0.80 2.97
C LEU A 91 0.45 2.12 3.04
N TRP A 92 -0.18 2.46 4.17
CA TRP A 92 -0.90 3.73 4.31
C TRP A 92 0.04 4.92 4.41
N LYS A 93 1.21 4.74 5.04
CA LYS A 93 2.29 5.73 5.02
C LYS A 93 2.78 5.96 3.59
N ALA A 94 3.05 4.90 2.83
CA ALA A 94 3.41 5.04 1.43
C ALA A 94 2.32 5.75 0.62
N MET A 95 1.04 5.36 0.78
CA MET A 95 -0.02 5.92 -0.05
C MET A 95 -0.40 7.35 0.31
N TRP A 96 -0.46 7.69 1.61
CA TRP A 96 -1.08 8.94 2.08
C TRP A 96 -0.25 9.70 3.11
N GLY A 97 0.91 9.18 3.50
CA GLY A 97 1.82 9.83 4.43
C GLY A 97 2.48 11.07 3.83
N GLN A 98 3.15 11.82 4.69
CA GLN A 98 3.92 13.01 4.35
C GLN A 98 5.24 12.63 3.66
N LEU A 99 5.88 13.60 3.01
CA LEU A 99 7.14 13.40 2.28
C LEU A 99 8.24 12.78 3.15
N SER A 100 8.37 13.20 4.40
CA SER A 100 9.35 12.63 5.36
C SER A 100 9.09 11.15 5.65
N GLU A 101 7.84 10.73 5.67
CA GLU A 101 7.46 9.32 5.84
C GLU A 101 7.81 8.51 4.59
N LEU A 102 7.65 9.09 3.39
CA LEU A 102 8.09 8.46 2.14
C LEU A 102 9.61 8.27 2.11
N GLN A 103 10.37 9.30 2.48
CA GLN A 103 11.83 9.22 2.56
C GLN A 103 12.28 8.14 3.55
N SER A 104 11.56 7.97 4.66
CA SER A 104 11.90 6.93 5.64
C SER A 104 11.77 5.51 5.07
N ILE A 105 10.82 5.28 4.16
CA ILE A 105 10.59 3.97 3.52
C ILE A 105 11.76 3.57 2.62
N VAL A 106 12.40 4.54 1.96
CA VAL A 106 13.49 4.32 0.99
C VAL A 106 14.84 4.83 1.49
N SER A 107 14.95 5.06 2.80
CA SER A 107 16.10 5.73 3.40
C SER A 107 17.40 4.95 3.22
N ALA A 108 17.36 3.63 3.40
CA ALA A 108 18.52 2.75 3.23
C ALA A 108 19.04 2.80 1.79
N GLU A 109 18.15 2.79 0.79
CA GLU A 109 18.52 2.85 -0.62
C GLU A 109 19.03 4.24 -1.00
N LEU A 110 18.44 5.30 -0.45
CA LEU A 110 18.94 6.66 -0.64
C LEU A 110 20.33 6.85 -0.03
N GLU A 111 20.60 6.23 1.12
CA GLU A 111 21.94 6.23 1.74
C GLU A 111 22.96 5.44 0.91
N GLN A 112 22.54 4.31 0.31
CA GLN A 112 23.40 3.47 -0.52
C GLN A 112 23.74 4.12 -1.86
N TRP A 113 22.74 4.63 -2.58
CA TRP A 113 22.89 5.07 -3.97
C TRP A 113 23.02 6.59 -4.11
N GLY A 114 22.67 7.36 -3.08
CA GLY A 114 22.86 8.81 -3.00
C GLY A 114 21.94 9.66 -3.87
N LYS A 115 21.29 9.08 -4.90
CA LYS A 115 20.38 9.78 -5.81
C LYS A 115 19.12 8.99 -6.09
N LEU A 116 17.99 9.70 -6.21
CA LEU A 116 16.67 9.10 -6.43
C LEU A 116 16.55 8.37 -7.78
N ASP A 117 17.21 8.86 -8.82
CA ASP A 117 17.23 8.26 -10.15
C ASP A 117 17.89 6.88 -10.17
N MET A 118 19.01 6.74 -9.44
CA MET A 118 19.65 5.45 -9.22
C MET A 118 18.77 4.51 -8.40
N VAL A 119 18.18 4.98 -7.30
CA VAL A 119 17.26 4.15 -6.49
C VAL A 119 16.09 3.63 -7.31
N LEU A 120 15.54 4.47 -8.19
CA LEU A 120 14.46 4.08 -9.11
C LEU A 120 14.94 3.00 -10.09
N ALA A 121 16.09 3.19 -10.74
CA ALA A 121 16.63 2.24 -11.71
C ALA A 121 16.97 0.88 -11.09
N GLU A 122 17.59 0.88 -9.91
CA GLU A 122 17.94 -0.34 -9.17
C GLU A 122 16.68 -1.10 -8.72
N PHE A 123 15.70 -0.39 -8.15
CA PHE A 123 14.45 -1.01 -7.75
C PHE A 123 13.66 -1.59 -8.94
N GLU A 124 13.69 -0.90 -10.08
CA GLU A 124 13.07 -1.40 -11.31
C GLU A 124 13.76 -2.66 -11.83
N ALA A 125 15.10 -2.68 -11.82
CA ALA A 125 15.89 -3.85 -12.18
C ALA A 125 15.58 -5.04 -11.26
N ASP A 126 15.48 -4.83 -9.94
CA ASP A 126 15.10 -5.85 -8.96
C ASP A 126 13.73 -6.46 -9.28
N LEU A 127 12.73 -5.64 -9.62
CA LEU A 127 11.39 -6.12 -9.96
C LEU A 127 11.37 -6.89 -11.29
N LEU A 128 12.12 -6.44 -12.29
CA LEU A 128 12.23 -7.13 -13.58
C LEU A 128 12.94 -8.48 -13.42
N LEU A 129 14.00 -8.53 -12.61
CA LEU A 129 14.70 -9.78 -12.30
C LEU A 129 13.77 -10.74 -11.55
N ALA A 130 13.00 -10.25 -10.57
CA ALA A 130 12.02 -11.05 -9.86
C ALA A 130 10.90 -11.58 -10.79
N GLU A 131 10.44 -10.78 -11.75
CA GLU A 131 9.49 -11.21 -12.80
C GLU A 131 10.09 -12.32 -13.66
N LEU A 132 11.34 -12.15 -14.14
CA LEU A 132 12.04 -13.11 -14.98
C LEU A 132 12.29 -14.45 -14.27
N GLU A 133 12.69 -14.38 -13.00
CA GLU A 133 13.02 -15.55 -12.18
C GLU A 133 11.80 -16.14 -11.44
N CYS A 134 10.61 -15.57 -11.65
CA CYS A 134 9.37 -15.95 -10.94
C CYS A 134 9.52 -15.91 -9.41
N VAL A 135 10.30 -14.95 -8.89
CA VAL A 135 10.48 -14.73 -7.45
C VAL A 135 9.23 -14.04 -6.90
N PRO A 136 8.65 -14.53 -5.77
CA PRO A 136 7.46 -13.94 -5.21
C PRO A 136 7.74 -12.52 -4.69
N LEU A 137 6.89 -11.57 -5.07
CA LEU A 137 6.90 -10.22 -4.52
C LEU A 137 6.08 -10.18 -3.22
N SER A 138 6.50 -9.30 -2.32
CA SER A 138 5.83 -9.06 -1.04
C SER A 138 5.19 -7.67 -1.00
N LEU A 139 4.30 -7.42 -0.03
CA LEU A 139 3.76 -6.08 0.20
C LEU A 139 4.84 -5.00 0.35
N ALA A 140 6.02 -5.33 0.87
CA ALA A 140 7.12 -4.37 0.99
C ALA A 140 7.57 -3.82 -0.38
N HIS A 141 7.51 -4.63 -1.44
CA HIS A 141 7.79 -4.19 -2.81
C HIS A 141 6.74 -3.19 -3.28
N LEU A 142 5.45 -3.47 -3.05
CA LEU A 142 4.38 -2.53 -3.36
C LEU A 142 4.54 -1.21 -2.58
N VAL A 143 4.84 -1.28 -1.28
CA VAL A 143 5.06 -0.09 -0.43
C VAL A 143 6.21 0.75 -0.97
N LYS A 144 7.32 0.12 -1.35
CA LYS A 144 8.47 0.80 -1.95
C LYS A 144 8.12 1.44 -3.30
N ALA A 145 7.43 0.72 -4.19
CA ALA A 145 6.95 1.24 -5.46
C ALA A 145 6.04 2.47 -5.29
N VAL A 146 5.10 2.41 -4.34
CA VAL A 146 4.21 3.53 -4.00
C VAL A 146 4.99 4.73 -3.46
N ALA A 147 5.96 4.50 -2.57
CA ALA A 147 6.76 5.58 -2.00
C ALA A 147 7.63 6.27 -3.06
N LEU A 148 8.32 5.47 -3.89
CA LEU A 148 9.14 5.97 -4.99
C LEU A 148 8.33 6.70 -6.06
N TYR A 149 7.14 6.21 -6.40
CA TYR A 149 6.21 6.90 -7.30
C TYR A 149 5.86 8.30 -6.79
N ARG A 150 5.48 8.40 -5.52
CA ARG A 150 5.12 9.69 -4.93
C ARG A 150 6.33 10.61 -4.78
N LEU A 151 7.50 10.09 -4.40
CA LEU A 151 8.74 10.87 -4.34
C LEU A 151 9.13 11.43 -5.71
N HIS A 152 9.02 10.62 -6.76
CA HIS A 152 9.24 11.06 -8.15
C HIS A 152 8.32 12.23 -8.52
N GLN A 153 7.02 12.13 -8.21
CA GLN A 153 6.04 13.19 -8.46
C GLN A 153 6.37 14.49 -7.72
N GLU A 154 6.77 14.41 -6.45
CA GLU A 154 7.14 15.59 -5.66
C GLU A 154 8.41 16.26 -6.19
N VAL A 155 9.38 15.49 -6.69
CA VAL A 155 10.62 16.02 -7.27
C VAL A 155 10.35 16.64 -8.65
N GLU A 156 9.65 15.95 -9.55
CA GLU A 156 9.29 16.46 -10.89
C GLU A 156 8.48 17.76 -10.81
N ALA A 157 7.62 17.92 -9.80
CA ALA A 157 6.88 19.16 -9.57
C ALA A 157 7.77 20.37 -9.24
N VAL A 158 8.97 20.14 -8.69
CA VAL A 158 9.92 21.20 -8.31
C VAL A 158 10.96 21.43 -9.40
N VAL A 159 11.51 20.34 -9.94
CA VAL A 159 12.49 20.35 -11.02
C VAL A 159 12.09 19.26 -12.01
N PRO A 160 11.69 19.62 -13.24
CA PRO A 160 11.50 18.66 -14.31
C PRO A 160 12.86 18.07 -14.67
N LEU A 161 13.24 17.00 -14.00
CA LEU A 161 14.55 16.38 -14.15
C LEU A 161 14.62 15.50 -15.39
N GLY A 162 13.47 15.30 -16.07
CA GLY A 162 13.36 14.33 -17.15
C GLY A 162 13.59 12.92 -16.64
N LEU A 163 13.33 12.68 -15.34
CA LEU A 163 13.30 11.33 -14.80
C LEU A 163 12.09 10.68 -15.44
N ASP A 164 12.36 9.76 -16.35
CA ASP A 164 11.34 8.96 -16.99
C ASP A 164 10.47 8.29 -15.91
N GLY A 165 9.22 8.77 -15.81
CA GLY A 165 8.25 8.27 -14.85
C GLY A 165 7.54 7.00 -15.33
N GLU A 166 7.87 6.50 -16.53
CA GLU A 166 7.34 5.26 -17.08
C GLU A 166 7.83 4.05 -16.27
N GLY A 167 9.11 4.06 -15.87
CA GLY A 167 9.73 3.03 -15.02
C GLY A 167 8.99 2.82 -13.71
N ILE A 168 8.62 3.91 -13.04
CA ILE A 168 7.98 3.83 -11.73
C ILE A 168 6.49 3.46 -11.80
N CYS A 169 5.78 3.89 -12.85
CA CYS A 169 4.41 3.41 -13.11
C CYS A 169 4.37 1.91 -13.39
N ARG A 170 5.37 1.42 -14.12
CA ARG A 170 5.56 0.00 -14.37
C ARG A 170 5.86 -0.77 -13.10
N CYS A 171 6.75 -0.28 -12.24
CA CYS A 171 7.02 -0.92 -10.94
C CYS A 171 5.73 -1.08 -10.11
N LEU A 172 4.88 -0.04 -10.07
CA LEU A 172 3.57 -0.12 -9.44
C LEU A 172 2.69 -1.18 -10.07
N ARG A 173 2.61 -1.24 -11.40
CA ARG A 173 1.76 -2.20 -12.10
C ARG A 173 2.24 -3.64 -11.92
N LEU A 174 3.55 -3.89 -12.01
CA LEU A 174 4.15 -5.20 -11.71
C LEU A 174 3.79 -5.66 -10.29
N CYS A 175 3.82 -4.76 -9.31
CA CYS A 175 3.41 -5.09 -7.94
C CYS A 175 1.90 -5.37 -7.85
N LEU A 176 1.04 -4.60 -8.52
CA LEU A 176 -0.41 -4.77 -8.50
C LEU A 176 -0.89 -6.05 -9.21
N ASP A 177 -0.18 -6.45 -10.27
CA ASP A 177 -0.48 -7.65 -11.06
C ASP A 177 0.13 -8.92 -10.49
N ASN A 178 1.00 -8.81 -9.49
CA ASN A 178 1.61 -9.96 -8.84
C ASN A 178 0.60 -10.72 -7.96
N ASP A 179 0.44 -12.02 -8.23
CA ASP A 179 -0.51 -12.90 -7.53
C ASP A 179 -0.35 -12.91 -6.01
N GLN A 180 0.90 -12.90 -5.51
CA GLN A 180 1.19 -12.96 -4.09
C GLN A 180 0.76 -11.66 -3.39
N ILE A 181 1.04 -10.51 -4.00
CA ILE A 181 0.58 -9.21 -3.50
C ILE A 181 -0.94 -9.13 -3.55
N GLN A 182 -1.58 -9.57 -4.63
CA GLN A 182 -3.04 -9.61 -4.72
C GLN A 182 -3.66 -10.48 -3.63
N GLN A 183 -3.07 -11.64 -3.34
CA GLN A 183 -3.52 -12.53 -2.28
C GLN A 183 -3.35 -11.87 -0.90
N GLU A 184 -2.22 -11.22 -0.63
CA GLU A 184 -2.01 -10.50 0.63
C GLU A 184 -3.02 -9.35 0.81
N LEU A 185 -3.25 -8.54 -0.23
CA LEU A 185 -4.26 -7.48 -0.18
C LEU A 185 -5.69 -8.01 -0.05
N SER A 186 -5.96 -9.20 -0.60
CA SER A 186 -7.25 -9.89 -0.50
C SER A 186 -7.50 -10.37 0.92
N HIS A 187 -6.49 -10.98 1.55
CA HIS A 187 -6.54 -11.37 2.97
C HIS A 187 -6.72 -10.17 3.90
N LEU A 188 -6.25 -8.98 3.49
CA LEU A 188 -6.47 -7.72 4.20
C LEU A 188 -7.83 -7.08 3.90
N GLY A 189 -8.61 -7.62 2.95
CA GLY A 189 -9.91 -7.08 2.55
C GLY A 189 -9.82 -5.73 1.84
N VAL A 190 -8.68 -5.39 1.24
CA VAL A 190 -8.43 -4.07 0.61
C VAL A 190 -7.99 -4.15 -0.85
N GLN A 191 -7.84 -5.34 -1.43
CA GLN A 191 -7.37 -5.55 -2.82
C GLN A 191 -8.02 -4.61 -3.84
N GLN A 192 -9.34 -4.67 -4.00
CA GLN A 192 -10.05 -3.87 -5.01
C GLN A 192 -9.90 -2.36 -4.77
N ALA A 193 -9.87 -1.94 -3.50
CA ALA A 193 -9.80 -0.52 -3.15
C ALA A 193 -8.39 0.05 -3.38
N VAL A 194 -7.35 -0.71 -3.04
CA VAL A 194 -5.95 -0.36 -3.30
C VAL A 194 -5.66 -0.35 -4.79
N ASP A 195 -6.08 -1.40 -5.52
CA ASP A 195 -5.92 -1.49 -6.97
C ASP A 195 -6.61 -0.31 -7.69
N ALA A 196 -7.86 0.01 -7.33
CA ALA A 196 -8.57 1.12 -7.94
C ALA A 196 -7.93 2.48 -7.63
N GLU A 197 -7.41 2.69 -6.42
CA GLU A 197 -6.76 3.96 -6.06
C GLU A 197 -5.43 4.13 -6.79
N LEU A 198 -4.57 3.09 -6.80
CA LEU A 198 -3.27 3.15 -7.45
C LEU A 198 -3.37 3.14 -8.98
N THR A 199 -4.30 2.39 -9.55
CA THR A 199 -4.61 2.47 -11.00
C THR A 199 -5.10 3.86 -11.37
N GLY A 200 -5.90 4.50 -10.52
CA GLY A 200 -6.31 5.89 -10.70
C GLY A 200 -5.13 6.86 -10.77
N TRP A 201 -4.05 6.62 -10.02
CA TRP A 201 -2.83 7.43 -10.09
C TRP A 201 -2.07 7.20 -11.40
N ILE A 202 -1.90 5.94 -11.80
CA ILE A 202 -1.20 5.57 -13.04
C ILE A 202 -1.90 6.18 -14.26
N VAL A 203 -3.22 5.99 -14.38
CA VAL A 203 -4.01 6.45 -15.54
C VAL A 203 -4.14 7.97 -15.60
N SER A 204 -3.95 8.68 -14.50
CA SER A 204 -4.00 10.14 -14.47
C SER A 204 -2.77 10.81 -15.08
N ARG A 205 -1.72 10.06 -15.45
CA ARG A 205 -0.52 10.61 -16.07
C ARG A 205 -0.65 10.72 -17.60
N ALA A 206 0.01 11.74 -18.15
CA ALA A 206 0.00 12.03 -19.59
C ALA A 206 0.86 11.06 -20.42
N ASP A 207 1.77 10.29 -19.80
CA ASP A 207 2.75 9.38 -20.40
C ASP A 207 2.33 7.89 -20.32
N MET A 208 1.02 7.62 -20.25
CA MET A 208 0.47 6.29 -19.97
C MET A 208 0.87 5.20 -20.98
N GLU A 209 1.12 5.51 -22.26
CA GLU A 209 1.19 4.52 -23.35
C GLU A 209 2.35 3.51 -23.24
N ILE A 210 3.45 3.84 -22.55
CA ILE A 210 4.66 2.99 -22.50
C ILE A 210 4.67 2.01 -21.32
N ALA A 211 3.94 2.31 -20.24
CA ALA A 211 3.80 1.40 -19.09
C ALA A 211 3.13 0.06 -19.46
N TRP A 212 2.49 -0.02 -20.63
CA TRP A 212 1.78 -1.19 -21.16
C TRP A 212 2.56 -1.96 -22.23
N ALA A 213 3.82 -1.61 -22.51
CA ALA A 213 4.64 -2.27 -23.53
C ALA A 213 5.05 -3.72 -23.11
N PRO A 214 5.28 -4.64 -24.06
CA PRO A 214 5.76 -6.01 -23.79
C PRO A 214 7.11 -6.07 -23.06
N ALA A 215 7.36 -7.13 -22.27
CA ALA A 215 8.55 -7.29 -21.40
C ALA A 215 9.90 -7.10 -22.10
N GLU A 216 10.01 -7.59 -23.33
CA GLU A 216 11.25 -7.54 -24.12
C GLU A 216 11.58 -6.12 -24.58
N GLU A 217 10.57 -5.36 -25.04
CA GLU A 217 10.72 -3.94 -25.38
C GLU A 217 11.08 -3.10 -24.15
N ARG A 218 10.54 -3.49 -22.97
CA ARG A 218 10.84 -2.87 -21.68
C ARG A 218 12.30 -3.12 -21.24
N TRP A 219 12.79 -4.35 -21.27
CA TRP A 219 14.16 -4.68 -20.84
C TRP A 219 15.23 -3.96 -21.66
N ASN A 220 15.03 -3.86 -22.98
CA ASN A 220 15.98 -3.18 -23.87
C ASN A 220 16.11 -1.68 -23.56
N ALA A 221 15.04 -1.02 -23.09
CA ALA A 221 15.08 0.40 -22.69
C ALA A 221 15.86 0.62 -21.38
N VAL A 222 15.80 -0.34 -20.46
CA VAL A 222 16.46 -0.28 -19.15
C VAL A 222 17.92 -0.69 -19.23
N ALA A 223 18.24 -1.74 -19.98
CA ALA A 223 19.60 -2.23 -20.17
C ALA A 223 20.54 -1.12 -20.66
N ALA A 224 20.10 -0.30 -21.63
CA ALA A 224 20.85 0.86 -22.12
C ALA A 224 21.12 1.94 -21.04
N ARG A 225 20.31 1.98 -19.98
CA ARG A 225 20.47 2.84 -18.80
C ARG A 225 21.14 2.12 -17.63
N LEU A 226 21.66 0.91 -17.81
CA LEU A 226 22.47 0.19 -16.83
C LEU A 226 23.89 -0.09 -17.36
N ASP A 227 24.14 0.15 -18.65
CA ASP A 227 25.45 0.01 -19.35
C ASP A 227 26.61 0.88 -18.80
N TRP A 228 26.38 1.77 -17.85
CA TRP A 228 27.41 2.49 -17.09
C TRP A 228 27.99 1.70 -15.89
N VAL A 229 27.60 0.43 -15.71
CA VAL A 229 28.26 -0.51 -14.80
C VAL A 229 29.27 -1.36 -15.59
N ASP A 230 30.43 -0.78 -15.87
CA ASP A 230 31.67 -1.46 -16.26
C ASP A 230 32.84 -0.98 -15.37
#